data_AF-A0A0B1YJ63-F1
#
_entry.id   AF-A0A0B1YJ63-F1
#
_cell.length_a   1.000
_cell.length_b   1.000
_cell.length_c   1.000
_cell.angle_alpha   90.00
_cell.angle_beta   90.00
_cell.angle_gamma   90.00
#
_symmetry.space_group_name_H-M   'P 1'
#
loop_
_entity.id
_entity.type
_entity.pdbx_description
1 polymer ?
#
loop_
_entity_poly.entity_id
_entity_poly.type
_entity_poly.pdbx_seq_one_letter_code
_entity_poly.pdbx_strand_id
1 'polypeptide(L)'
;MSNTAIGIDQNTSLFYEGSPSLYGHAIWPSPFMSIAAYVGQSSDWKRGQHVVRLEDAPMLFREDSFDPVARVRRGRLYTRRTDANPADWRVQRHPAYAAQAQSNRSGPSTYVTADPQGFILTRLVTFLSWTAPVQLFDTRRDAVLVLGSGDRATAYPVLDVERLATGEELITIRTRGNLSGLPELIAALLPQQYANHILEHYEKAASSAFRDDAESVIDRCREAASAALNAERLNAGETDKVADLSELGKSFEPRGRYVLAKAAQILALLHSRGKAAEQMKRGTVPPTEADAEAAIALLGLIYRELGWAR
;
A
#
# COMPACT_ATOMS: atom_id res chain seq x y z
N MET A 1 -27.47 -5.95 11.93
CA MET A 1 -26.09 -5.44 11.79
C MET A 1 -26.19 -4.19 10.92
N SER A 2 -25.69 -3.05 11.39
CA SER A 2 -25.70 -1.84 10.56
C SER A 2 -24.80 -2.12 9.35
N ASN A 3 -25.27 -1.79 8.15
CA ASN A 3 -24.40 -1.60 6.99
C ASN A 3 -24.58 -0.12 6.63
N THR A 4 -23.61 0.49 5.98
CA THR A 4 -23.69 1.89 5.59
C THR A 4 -23.87 1.99 4.07
N ALA A 5 -24.40 3.11 3.62
CA ALA A 5 -24.48 3.48 2.22
C ALA A 5 -23.85 4.86 2.03
N ILE A 6 -23.21 5.07 0.88
CA ILE A 6 -22.73 6.37 0.43
C ILE A 6 -23.56 6.82 -0.77
N GLY A 7 -24.02 8.06 -0.73
CA GLY A 7 -24.69 8.74 -1.85
C GLY A 7 -23.81 9.86 -2.40
N ILE A 8 -23.72 9.97 -3.73
CA ILE A 8 -23.03 11.06 -4.44
C ILE A 8 -24.05 11.83 -5.28
N ASP A 9 -24.13 13.14 -5.08
CA ASP A 9 -24.91 14.02 -5.95
C ASP A 9 -24.15 14.25 -7.26
N GLN A 10 -24.76 13.88 -8.41
CA GLN A 10 -24.11 13.99 -9.72
C GLN A 10 -23.84 15.43 -10.16
N ASN A 11 -24.63 16.39 -9.68
CA ASN A 11 -24.50 17.78 -10.09
C ASN A 11 -23.47 18.52 -9.25
N THR A 12 -23.40 18.21 -7.95
CA THR A 12 -22.58 18.96 -6.99
C THR A 12 -21.35 18.19 -6.51
N SER A 13 -21.26 16.89 -6.83
CA SER A 13 -20.24 15.97 -6.30
C SER A 13 -20.17 15.94 -4.76
N LEU A 14 -21.27 16.30 -4.09
CA LEU A 14 -21.39 16.22 -2.64
C LEU A 14 -21.68 14.80 -2.18
N PHE A 15 -21.20 14.50 -0.98
CA PHE A 15 -21.30 13.17 -0.39
C PHE A 15 -22.29 13.14 0.77
N TYR A 16 -23.00 12.02 0.85
CA TYR A 16 -23.93 11.70 1.92
C TYR A 16 -23.63 10.31 2.45
N GLU A 17 -23.77 10.12 3.76
CA GLU A 17 -23.62 8.84 4.45
C GLU A 17 -24.92 8.48 5.14
N GLY A 18 -25.30 7.20 5.09
CA GLY A 18 -26.58 6.80 5.66
C GLY A 18 -26.79 5.29 5.70
N SER A 19 -28.04 4.91 5.92
CA SER A 19 -28.45 3.51 5.96
C SER A 19 -28.82 2.98 4.57
N PRO A 20 -28.84 1.65 4.37
CA PRO A 20 -29.33 1.01 3.15
C PRO A 20 -30.80 1.36 2.83
N SER A 21 -31.56 1.81 3.83
CA SER A 21 -32.92 2.35 3.69
C SER A 21 -32.96 3.76 3.07
N LEU A 22 -31.82 4.30 2.63
CA LEU A 22 -31.68 5.59 1.95
C LEU A 22 -32.04 6.81 2.80
N TYR A 23 -31.91 6.68 4.12
CA TYR A 23 -31.90 7.81 5.05
C TYR A 23 -30.46 8.12 5.43
N GLY A 24 -30.05 9.38 5.30
CA GLY A 24 -28.67 9.78 5.53
C GLY A 24 -28.48 11.23 5.93
N HIS A 25 -27.22 11.60 6.11
CA HIS A 25 -26.77 12.94 6.43
C HIS A 25 -25.60 13.31 5.52
N ALA A 26 -25.32 14.60 5.40
CA ALA A 26 -24.20 15.09 4.63
C ALA A 26 -22.86 14.76 5.30
N ILE A 27 -21.86 14.39 4.50
CA ILE A 27 -20.48 14.19 4.97
C ILE A 27 -19.74 15.51 4.81
N TRP A 28 -19.25 16.08 5.92
CA TRP A 28 -18.45 17.30 5.90
C TRP A 28 -17.26 17.21 6.86
N PRO A 29 -16.02 17.49 6.42
CA PRO A 29 -15.61 17.83 5.05
C PRO A 29 -15.80 16.67 4.06
N SER A 30 -15.76 16.94 2.76
CA SER A 30 -15.86 15.90 1.73
C SER A 30 -14.78 14.81 1.95
N PRO A 31 -15.15 13.51 1.91
CA PRO A 31 -14.21 12.43 2.15
C PRO A 31 -13.21 12.26 1.00
N PHE A 32 -12.03 11.70 1.31
CA PHE A 32 -11.08 11.26 0.30
C PHE A 32 -11.59 9.96 -0.36
N MET A 33 -12.08 10.09 -1.60
CA MET A 33 -12.66 8.99 -2.35
C MET A 33 -11.81 8.66 -3.57
N SER A 34 -11.61 7.37 -3.83
CA SER A 34 -10.91 6.85 -5.02
C SER A 34 -11.76 5.80 -5.72
N ILE A 35 -11.64 5.70 -7.04
CA ILE A 35 -12.17 4.57 -7.80
C ILE A 35 -11.41 3.32 -7.34
N ALA A 36 -12.14 2.27 -6.98
CA ALA A 36 -11.58 0.96 -6.71
C ALA A 36 -11.95 0.03 -7.86
N ALA A 37 -11.01 -0.22 -8.76
CA ALA A 37 -11.28 -0.98 -9.99
C ALA A 37 -11.39 -2.49 -9.72
N TYR A 38 -10.73 -3.00 -8.68
CA TYR A 38 -10.66 -4.43 -8.39
C TYR A 38 -10.24 -4.70 -6.94
N VAL A 39 -10.79 -5.75 -6.33
CA VAL A 39 -10.31 -6.34 -5.08
C VAL A 39 -10.37 -7.86 -5.20
N GLY A 40 -9.26 -8.55 -4.96
CA GLY A 40 -9.17 -10.00 -5.14
C GLY A 40 -7.74 -10.46 -5.41
N GLN A 41 -7.56 -11.65 -5.98
CA GLN A 41 -6.23 -12.18 -6.31
C GLN A 41 -5.54 -11.36 -7.40
N SER A 42 -4.23 -11.16 -7.26
CA SER A 42 -3.40 -10.45 -8.24
C SER A 42 -3.44 -11.09 -9.64
N SER A 43 -3.49 -12.42 -9.73
CA SER A 43 -3.51 -13.17 -11.00
C SER A 43 -4.75 -12.91 -11.85
N ASP A 44 -5.88 -12.63 -11.20
CA ASP A 44 -7.17 -12.48 -11.86
C ASP A 44 -7.42 -11.04 -12.30
N TRP A 45 -6.63 -10.10 -11.78
CA TRP A 45 -6.73 -8.70 -12.18
C TRP A 45 -6.27 -8.52 -13.62
N LYS A 46 -7.21 -8.10 -14.47
CA LYS A 46 -6.93 -7.65 -15.82
C LYS A 46 -7.11 -6.14 -15.86
N ARG A 47 -6.13 -5.41 -16.40
CA ARG A 47 -6.25 -3.98 -16.64
C ARG A 47 -7.42 -3.76 -17.60
N GLY A 48 -8.52 -3.25 -17.10
CA GLY A 48 -9.78 -3.20 -17.83
C GLY A 48 -10.74 -2.16 -17.26
N GLN A 49 -11.38 -1.45 -18.19
CA GLN A 49 -12.29 -0.31 -18.04
C GLN A 49 -11.66 1.01 -17.56
N HIS A 50 -11.81 2.02 -18.41
CA HIS A 50 -11.44 3.41 -18.15
C HIS A 50 -12.67 4.15 -17.63
N VAL A 51 -12.73 4.32 -16.32
CA VAL A 51 -13.76 5.06 -15.59
C VAL A 51 -13.14 6.39 -15.18
N VAL A 52 -13.71 7.49 -15.69
CA VAL A 52 -13.23 8.84 -15.38
C VAL A 52 -13.94 9.42 -14.16
N ARG A 53 -15.25 9.18 -14.04
CA ARG A 53 -16.10 9.81 -13.04
C ARG A 53 -16.38 8.85 -11.89
N LEU A 54 -16.37 9.37 -10.66
CA LEU A 54 -16.63 8.56 -9.45
C LEU A 54 -18.03 7.95 -9.49
N GLU A 55 -19.03 8.68 -10.00
CA GLU A 55 -20.40 8.20 -10.10
C GLU A 55 -20.59 7.02 -11.08
N ASP A 56 -19.64 6.81 -11.99
CA ASP A 56 -19.69 5.71 -12.95
C ASP A 56 -18.96 4.46 -12.43
N ALA A 57 -18.20 4.59 -11.34
CA ALA A 57 -17.37 3.51 -10.81
C ALA A 57 -18.20 2.32 -10.33
N PRO A 58 -17.73 1.08 -10.54
CA PRO A 58 -18.38 -0.11 -9.97
C PRO A 58 -18.16 -0.20 -8.45
N MET A 59 -17.04 0.33 -7.96
CA MET A 59 -16.68 0.30 -6.55
C MET A 59 -15.83 1.52 -6.20
N LEU A 60 -15.94 1.97 -4.95
CA LEU A 60 -15.24 3.11 -4.40
C LEU A 60 -14.45 2.70 -3.15
N PHE A 61 -13.31 3.34 -2.95
CA PHE A 61 -12.52 3.28 -1.73
C PHE A 61 -12.57 4.64 -1.03
N ARG A 62 -13.11 4.66 0.19
CA ARG A 62 -13.06 5.81 1.10
C ARG A 62 -11.85 5.66 1.99
N GLU A 63 -10.90 6.56 1.88
CA GLU A 63 -9.75 6.58 2.79
C GLU A 63 -10.16 7.18 4.13
N ASP A 64 -9.86 6.45 5.20
CA ASP A 64 -10.06 6.89 6.58
C ASP A 64 -8.75 7.42 7.18
N SER A 65 -7.61 6.84 6.79
CA SER A 65 -6.28 7.36 7.17
C SER A 65 -5.18 6.95 6.21
N PHE A 66 -4.12 7.76 6.19
CA PHE A 66 -2.85 7.47 5.52
C PHE A 66 -1.70 7.68 6.50
N ASP A 67 -0.90 6.64 6.69
CA ASP A 67 0.38 6.72 7.39
C ASP A 67 1.48 6.91 6.35
N PRO A 68 2.08 8.11 6.24
CA PRO A 68 3.12 8.39 5.26
C PRO A 68 4.44 7.68 5.57
N VAL A 69 4.69 7.34 6.84
CA VAL A 69 5.91 6.66 7.30
C VAL A 69 5.79 5.16 7.00
N ALA A 70 4.72 4.53 7.49
CA ALA A 70 4.47 3.11 7.21
C ALA A 70 4.03 2.84 5.77
N ARG A 71 3.70 3.90 5.00
CA ARG A 71 3.15 3.81 3.63
C ARG A 71 1.90 2.93 3.60
N VAL A 72 1.04 3.07 4.60
CA VAL A 72 -0.19 2.30 4.74
C VAL A 72 -1.39 3.21 4.59
N ARG A 73 -2.37 2.77 3.80
CA ARG A 73 -3.69 3.40 3.71
C ARG A 73 -4.70 2.49 4.37
N ARG A 74 -5.58 3.06 5.18
CA ARG A 74 -6.73 2.36 5.77
C ARG A 74 -8.01 2.98 5.25
N GLY A 75 -8.98 2.17 4.89
CA GLY A 75 -10.24 2.67 4.35
C GLY A 75 -11.29 1.61 4.13
N ARG A 76 -12.47 2.05 3.68
CA ARG A 76 -13.66 1.24 3.48
C ARG A 76 -14.00 1.13 2.00
N LEU A 77 -14.47 -0.04 1.58
CA LEU A 77 -14.95 -0.25 0.21
C LEU A 77 -16.47 -0.16 0.12
N TYR A 78 -16.95 0.35 -1.00
CA TYR A 78 -18.37 0.44 -1.31
C TYR A 78 -18.64 0.00 -2.73
N THR A 79 -19.62 -0.88 -2.94
CA THR A 79 -20.03 -1.37 -4.26
C THR A 79 -21.24 -0.61 -4.76
N ARG A 80 -21.28 -0.33 -6.06
CA ARG A 80 -22.38 0.38 -6.68
C ARG A 80 -23.68 -0.42 -6.53
N ARG A 81 -24.73 0.24 -6.06
CA ARG A 81 -26.08 -0.36 -5.97
C ARG A 81 -26.61 -0.67 -7.37
N THR A 82 -27.19 -1.86 -7.57
CA THR A 82 -27.56 -2.40 -8.90
C THR A 82 -29.07 -2.40 -9.20
N ASP A 83 -29.93 -2.41 -8.18
CA ASP A 83 -31.39 -2.48 -8.31
C ASP A 83 -32.03 -1.12 -8.65
N ALA A 84 -31.56 -0.04 -8.03
CA ALA A 84 -32.01 1.34 -8.32
C ALA A 84 -30.87 2.33 -8.11
N ASN A 85 -30.37 2.94 -9.19
CA ASN A 85 -29.24 3.87 -9.14
C ASN A 85 -29.22 4.83 -10.35
N PRO A 86 -29.25 6.17 -10.16
CA PRO A 86 -29.40 6.89 -8.89
C PRO A 86 -30.70 6.56 -8.14
N ALA A 87 -30.67 6.65 -6.82
CA ALA A 87 -31.81 6.39 -5.94
C ALA A 87 -32.29 7.67 -5.25
N ASP A 88 -33.56 7.72 -4.85
CA ASP A 88 -34.11 8.85 -4.11
C ASP A 88 -33.87 8.66 -2.61
N TRP A 89 -32.99 9.49 -2.04
CA TRP A 89 -32.63 9.47 -0.63
C TRP A 89 -33.37 10.55 0.15
N ARG A 90 -33.66 10.27 1.42
CA ARG A 90 -34.05 11.27 2.40
C ARG A 90 -32.82 11.69 3.19
N VAL A 91 -32.28 12.86 2.89
CA VAL A 91 -31.04 13.35 3.49
C VAL A 91 -31.25 14.67 4.20
N GLN A 92 -30.46 14.93 5.23
CA GLN A 92 -30.34 16.28 5.76
C GLN A 92 -29.65 17.21 4.73
N ARG A 93 -29.97 18.50 4.80
CA ARG A 93 -29.35 19.51 3.93
C ARG A 93 -27.83 19.52 4.11
N HIS A 94 -27.10 19.63 3.00
CA HIS A 94 -25.64 19.69 3.05
C HIS A 94 -25.15 21.06 3.58
N PRO A 95 -24.20 21.10 4.53
CA PRO A 95 -23.70 22.36 5.11
C PRO A 95 -23.19 23.38 4.09
N ALA A 96 -22.58 22.91 3.00
CA ALA A 96 -22.09 23.78 1.92
C ALA A 96 -23.17 24.64 1.23
N TYR A 97 -24.46 24.29 1.38
CA TYR A 97 -25.59 24.99 0.75
C TYR A 97 -26.63 25.48 1.77
N ALA A 98 -26.20 25.83 2.98
CA ALA A 98 -27.07 26.26 4.09
C ALA A 98 -28.06 27.39 3.72
N ALA A 99 -27.76 28.21 2.70
CA ALA A 99 -28.59 29.36 2.29
C ALA A 99 -29.27 29.24 0.91
N GLN A 100 -28.99 28.21 0.10
CA GLN A 100 -29.54 28.12 -1.27
C GLN A 100 -30.64 27.06 -1.38
N ALA A 101 -31.75 27.42 -2.02
CA ALA A 101 -32.77 26.45 -2.41
C ALA A 101 -32.17 25.43 -3.39
N GLN A 102 -31.88 24.21 -2.93
CA GLN A 102 -31.44 23.12 -3.80
C GLN A 102 -32.58 22.73 -4.74
N SER A 103 -32.40 23.00 -6.03
CA SER A 103 -33.28 22.55 -7.11
C SER A 103 -32.80 21.18 -7.61
N ASN A 104 -32.98 20.14 -6.80
CA ASN A 104 -32.50 18.78 -7.13
C ASN A 104 -33.45 17.99 -8.06
N ARG A 105 -34.43 18.66 -8.69
CA ARG A 105 -35.27 18.08 -9.73
C ARG A 105 -35.11 18.86 -11.02
N SER A 106 -34.83 18.15 -12.10
CA SER A 106 -34.91 18.63 -13.48
C SER A 106 -36.37 18.93 -13.84
N GLY A 107 -36.93 19.99 -13.27
CA GLY A 107 -38.30 20.43 -13.48
C GLY A 107 -38.41 21.92 -13.14
N PRO A 108 -39.28 22.68 -13.82
CA PRO A 108 -39.39 24.11 -13.59
C PRO A 108 -39.91 24.36 -12.17
N SER A 109 -39.10 25.00 -11.33
CA SER A 109 -39.52 25.62 -10.06
C SER A 109 -40.23 24.70 -9.05
N THR A 110 -39.61 23.61 -8.63
CA THR A 110 -40.03 22.90 -7.40
C THR A 110 -38.97 23.03 -6.33
N TYR A 111 -39.17 23.97 -5.41
CA TYR A 111 -38.43 24.03 -4.17
C TYR A 111 -38.62 22.71 -3.41
N VAL A 112 -37.53 22.02 -3.08
CA VAL A 112 -37.61 20.84 -2.21
C VAL A 112 -37.79 21.34 -0.78
N THR A 113 -39.03 21.34 -0.30
CA THR A 113 -39.33 21.57 1.11
C THR A 113 -38.86 20.38 1.93
N ALA A 114 -38.16 20.66 3.02
CA ALA A 114 -37.81 19.63 3.99
C ALA A 114 -39.10 19.12 4.66
N ASP A 115 -39.11 17.84 5.03
CA ASP A 115 -40.14 17.29 5.90
C ASP A 115 -40.05 17.90 7.32
N PRO A 116 -41.03 17.66 8.20
CA PRO A 116 -41.00 18.19 9.58
C PRO A 116 -39.75 17.78 10.38
N GLN A 117 -39.05 16.73 9.95
CA GLN A 117 -37.82 16.22 10.56
C GLN A 117 -36.55 16.81 9.91
N GLY A 118 -36.69 17.69 8.92
CA GLY A 118 -35.58 18.37 8.25
C GLY A 118 -34.94 17.57 7.11
N PHE A 119 -35.52 16.44 6.69
CA PHE A 119 -35.03 15.67 5.55
C PHE A 119 -35.57 16.22 4.23
N ILE A 120 -34.71 16.24 3.23
CA ILE A 120 -35.02 16.58 1.84
C ILE A 120 -34.87 15.35 0.97
N LEU A 121 -35.73 15.23 -0.05
CA LEU A 121 -35.60 14.16 -1.03
C LEU A 121 -34.57 14.56 -2.10
N THR A 122 -33.49 13.80 -2.21
CA THR A 122 -32.38 14.05 -3.14
C THR A 122 -32.04 12.79 -3.91
N ARG A 123 -31.86 12.93 -5.22
CA ARG A 123 -31.48 11.81 -6.10
C ARG A 123 -29.97 11.64 -6.12
N LEU A 124 -29.47 10.53 -5.57
CA LEU A 124 -28.04 10.28 -5.34
C LEU A 124 -27.58 8.97 -6.01
N VAL A 125 -26.39 9.00 -6.59
CA VAL A 125 -25.70 7.78 -7.03
C VAL A 125 -25.26 7.01 -5.80
N THR A 126 -25.73 5.78 -5.68
CA THR A 126 -25.71 5.03 -4.43
C THR A 126 -24.69 3.90 -4.46
N PHE A 127 -23.91 3.80 -3.39
CA PHE A 127 -22.98 2.72 -3.12
C PHE A 127 -23.27 2.12 -1.74
N LEU A 128 -23.13 0.81 -1.61
CA LEU A 128 -23.38 0.06 -0.37
C LEU A 128 -22.06 -0.49 0.16
N SER A 129 -21.88 -0.52 1.48
CA SER A 129 -20.65 -1.07 2.09
C SER A 129 -20.36 -2.48 1.54
N TRP A 130 -19.14 -2.65 1.03
CA TRP A 130 -18.66 -3.92 0.54
C TRP A 130 -18.37 -4.86 1.71
N THR A 131 -18.59 -6.15 1.49
CA THR A 131 -18.28 -7.20 2.45
C THR A 131 -17.23 -8.12 1.85
N ALA A 132 -16.20 -8.45 2.62
CA ALA A 132 -15.15 -9.32 2.17
C ALA A 132 -15.69 -10.74 1.91
N PRO A 133 -15.48 -11.30 0.70
CA PRO A 133 -15.84 -12.69 0.44
C PRO A 133 -14.87 -13.60 1.20
N VAL A 134 -15.35 -14.78 1.63
CA VAL A 134 -14.55 -15.75 2.41
C VAL A 134 -13.23 -16.10 1.71
N GLN A 135 -13.27 -16.24 0.38
CA GLN A 135 -12.12 -16.57 -0.45
C GLN A 135 -10.97 -15.54 -0.34
N LEU A 136 -11.29 -14.28 -0.06
CA LEU A 136 -10.27 -13.24 0.11
C LEU A 136 -9.40 -13.50 1.36
N PHE A 137 -9.98 -14.12 2.39
CA PHE A 137 -9.23 -14.47 3.60
C PHE A 137 -8.33 -15.69 3.36
N ASP A 138 -8.79 -16.67 2.59
CA ASP A 138 -8.00 -17.87 2.24
C ASP A 138 -6.76 -17.52 1.43
N THR A 139 -6.86 -16.52 0.54
CA THR A 139 -5.76 -16.11 -0.36
C THR A 139 -5.26 -14.70 -0.08
N ARG A 140 -5.33 -14.27 1.19
CA ARG A 140 -4.98 -12.89 1.58
C ARG A 140 -3.56 -12.50 1.16
N ARG A 141 -2.60 -13.45 1.20
CA ARG A 141 -1.20 -13.19 0.84
C ARG A 141 -1.03 -12.68 -0.59
N ASP A 142 -1.93 -13.06 -1.50
CA ASP A 142 -1.91 -12.69 -2.91
C ASP A 142 -3.02 -11.68 -3.27
N ALA A 143 -3.75 -11.20 -2.26
CA ALA A 143 -4.85 -10.27 -2.44
C ALA A 143 -4.35 -8.85 -2.69
N VAL A 144 -4.91 -8.21 -3.72
CA VAL A 144 -4.64 -6.83 -4.09
C VAL A 144 -5.93 -6.03 -4.16
N LEU A 145 -5.82 -4.76 -3.81
CA LEU A 145 -6.80 -3.71 -4.08
C LEU A 145 -6.22 -2.78 -5.14
N VAL A 146 -6.93 -2.60 -6.25
CA VAL A 146 -6.51 -1.71 -7.34
C VAL A 146 -7.29 -0.41 -7.24
N LEU A 147 -6.57 0.69 -7.02
CA LEU A 147 -7.15 2.03 -6.96
C LEU A 147 -6.78 2.83 -8.20
N GLY A 148 -7.69 3.73 -8.61
CA GLY A 148 -7.60 4.47 -9.86
C GLY A 148 -8.24 3.72 -11.02
N SER A 149 -8.07 4.25 -12.23
CA SER A 149 -8.63 3.67 -13.44
C SER A 149 -7.70 3.90 -14.64
N GLY A 150 -7.82 3.06 -15.67
CA GLY A 150 -7.06 3.18 -16.90
C GLY A 150 -5.55 3.06 -16.73
N ASP A 151 -4.82 4.03 -17.27
CA ASP A 151 -3.37 4.17 -17.17
C ASP A 151 -2.90 4.61 -15.77
N ARG A 152 -3.79 5.24 -14.98
CA ARG A 152 -3.54 5.70 -13.61
C ARG A 152 -3.99 4.70 -12.54
N ALA A 153 -4.29 3.45 -12.91
CA ALA A 153 -4.63 2.40 -11.94
C ALA A 153 -3.36 1.79 -11.32
N THR A 154 -3.35 1.62 -9.99
CA THR A 154 -2.24 1.04 -9.22
C THR A 154 -2.74 -0.07 -8.31
N ALA A 155 -2.05 -1.21 -8.32
CA ALA A 155 -2.33 -2.35 -7.44
C ALA A 155 -1.60 -2.22 -6.10
N TYR A 156 -2.34 -2.39 -5.01
CA TYR A 156 -1.86 -2.32 -3.64
C TYR A 156 -2.11 -3.67 -2.95
N PRO A 157 -1.09 -4.31 -2.35
CA PRO A 157 -1.32 -5.53 -1.58
C PRO A 157 -2.18 -5.24 -0.35
N VAL A 158 -3.13 -6.13 -0.08
CA VAL A 158 -3.99 -6.10 1.09
C VAL A 158 -3.24 -6.73 2.26
N LEU A 159 -3.03 -5.95 3.32
CA LEU A 159 -2.35 -6.41 4.53
C LEU A 159 -3.35 -7.03 5.51
N ASP A 160 -4.49 -6.36 5.69
CA ASP A 160 -5.49 -6.76 6.67
C ASP A 160 -6.90 -6.30 6.29
N VAL A 161 -7.89 -7.00 6.84
CA VAL A 161 -9.32 -6.69 6.76
C VAL A 161 -9.93 -6.91 8.14
N GLU A 162 -10.46 -5.84 8.72
CA GLU A 162 -11.03 -5.80 10.06
C GLU A 162 -12.51 -5.40 9.99
N ARG A 163 -13.38 -6.11 10.70
CA ARG A 163 -14.80 -5.75 10.80
C ARG A 163 -15.01 -4.69 11.88
N LEU A 164 -15.52 -3.52 11.49
CA LEU A 164 -15.84 -2.44 12.41
C LEU A 164 -17.15 -2.69 13.17
N ALA A 165 -17.33 -2.00 14.29
CA ALA A 165 -18.60 -1.99 15.04
C ALA A 165 -19.80 -1.51 14.21
N THR A 166 -19.54 -0.70 13.17
CA THR A 166 -20.56 -0.26 12.20
C THR A 166 -20.99 -1.35 11.22
N GLY A 167 -20.36 -2.53 11.26
CA GLY A 167 -20.58 -3.65 10.32
C GLY A 167 -19.80 -3.53 9.01
N GLU A 168 -19.11 -2.42 8.78
CA GLU A 168 -18.28 -2.20 7.59
C GLU A 168 -16.91 -2.88 7.71
N GLU A 169 -16.30 -3.21 6.57
CA GLU A 169 -14.94 -3.76 6.52
C GLU A 169 -13.93 -2.62 6.38
N LEU A 170 -12.99 -2.53 7.33
CA LEU A 170 -11.81 -1.67 7.27
C LEU A 170 -10.66 -2.45 6.62
N ILE A 171 -10.23 -1.99 5.46
CA ILE A 171 -9.15 -2.59 4.69
C ILE A 171 -7.88 -1.79 4.90
N THR A 172 -6.80 -2.51 5.19
CA THR A 172 -5.45 -1.96 5.30
C THR A 172 -4.63 -2.39 4.10
N ILE A 173 -4.15 -1.42 3.30
CA ILE A 173 -3.33 -1.68 2.12
C ILE A 173 -1.95 -1.01 2.24
N ARG A 174 -0.94 -1.63 1.64
CA ARG A 174 0.40 -1.01 1.54
C ARG A 174 0.49 -0.22 0.24
N THR A 175 0.79 1.07 0.33
CA THR A 175 1.23 1.85 -0.84
C THR A 175 2.58 1.34 -1.31
N ARG A 176 2.66 0.86 -2.55
CA ARG A 176 3.94 0.55 -3.19
C ARG A 176 4.71 1.86 -3.27
N GLY A 177 5.75 2.00 -2.45
CA GLY A 177 6.79 2.96 -2.72
C GLY A 177 7.54 2.45 -3.94
N ASN A 178 7.39 3.11 -5.09
CA ASN A 178 8.22 2.82 -6.27
C ASN A 178 9.71 3.18 -6.04
N LEU A 179 10.18 3.20 -4.78
CA LEU A 179 11.50 3.62 -4.33
C LEU A 179 12.01 2.79 -3.13
N SER A 180 11.48 1.58 -2.90
CA SER A 180 12.06 0.70 -1.87
C SER A 180 13.42 0.12 -2.27
N GLY A 181 13.89 0.24 -3.51
CA GLY A 181 15.17 -0.30 -4.01
C GLY A 181 15.35 -1.83 -3.97
N LEU A 182 14.63 -2.53 -3.08
CA LEU A 182 14.67 -3.96 -2.87
C LEU A 182 13.78 -4.67 -3.91
N PRO A 183 14.35 -5.61 -4.68
CA PRO A 183 13.63 -6.39 -5.68
C PRO A 183 12.81 -7.50 -5.02
N GLU A 184 11.82 -8.02 -5.73
CA GLU A 184 11.00 -9.13 -5.23
C GLU A 184 11.82 -10.43 -5.28
N LEU A 185 12.00 -11.10 -4.12
CA LEU A 185 12.73 -12.36 -4.06
C LEU A 185 11.87 -13.52 -4.60
N ILE A 186 12.46 -14.33 -5.47
CA ILE A 186 11.85 -15.54 -6.01
C ILE A 186 12.28 -16.71 -5.13
N ALA A 187 11.42 -17.13 -4.20
CA ALA A 187 11.72 -18.18 -3.21
C ALA A 187 12.27 -19.47 -3.82
N ALA A 188 11.83 -19.84 -5.03
CA ALA A 188 12.29 -21.02 -5.75
C ALA A 188 13.77 -20.96 -6.20
N LEU A 189 14.37 -19.77 -6.25
CA LEU A 189 15.77 -19.57 -6.64
C LEU A 189 16.72 -19.50 -5.43
N LEU A 190 16.17 -19.44 -4.21
CA LEU A 190 16.98 -19.39 -3.00
C LEU A 190 17.57 -20.78 -2.67
N PRO A 191 18.78 -20.85 -2.09
CA PRO A 191 19.32 -22.07 -1.53
C PRO A 191 18.38 -22.69 -0.48
N GLN A 192 17.81 -23.87 -0.75
CA GLN A 192 16.74 -24.46 0.07
C GLN A 192 17.11 -24.57 1.56
N GLN A 193 18.36 -24.93 1.86
CA GLN A 193 18.85 -25.08 3.23
C GLN A 193 18.87 -23.74 4.02
N TYR A 194 18.99 -22.62 3.32
CA TYR A 194 19.16 -21.29 3.93
C TYR A 194 18.01 -20.32 3.63
N ALA A 195 17.01 -20.74 2.84
CA ALA A 195 15.94 -19.87 2.34
C ALA A 195 15.20 -19.12 3.44
N ASN A 196 14.81 -19.80 4.53
CA ASN A 196 14.12 -19.16 5.66
C ASN A 196 14.97 -18.07 6.32
N HIS A 197 16.27 -18.32 6.49
CA HIS A 197 17.19 -17.36 7.10
C HIS A 197 17.40 -16.13 6.20
N ILE A 198 17.52 -16.33 4.88
CA ILE A 198 17.61 -15.24 3.91
C ILE A 198 16.34 -14.40 3.93
N LEU A 199 15.17 -15.03 3.85
CA LEU A 199 13.88 -14.35 3.86
C LEU A 199 13.67 -13.56 5.15
N GLU A 200 14.03 -14.12 6.31
CA GLU A 200 13.93 -13.42 7.59
C GLU A 200 14.77 -12.13 7.60
N HIS A 201 16.02 -12.18 7.18
CA HIS A 201 16.87 -10.98 7.15
C HIS A 201 16.46 -9.99 6.05
N TYR A 202 15.99 -10.47 4.91
CA TYR A 202 15.42 -9.63 3.86
C TYR A 202 14.21 -8.84 4.38
N GLU A 203 13.26 -9.51 5.06
CA GLU A 203 12.07 -8.86 5.63
C GLU A 203 12.42 -7.87 6.74
N LYS A 204 13.45 -8.16 7.55
CA LYS A 204 13.97 -7.20 8.54
C LYS A 204 14.51 -5.94 7.86
N ALA A 205 15.29 -6.08 6.79
CA ALA A 205 15.80 -4.94 6.02
C ALA A 205 14.66 -4.15 5.34
N ALA A 206 13.71 -4.84 4.74
CA ALA A 206 12.53 -4.22 4.11
C ALA A 206 11.65 -3.49 5.13
N SER A 207 11.51 -4.03 6.35
CA SER A 207 10.75 -3.39 7.43
C SER A 207 11.47 -2.17 8.00
N SER A 208 12.80 -2.25 8.13
CA SER A 208 13.66 -1.19 8.68
C SER A 208 13.75 0.02 7.76
N ALA A 209 13.81 -0.21 6.44
CA ALA A 209 13.96 0.79 5.38
C ALA A 209 13.02 2.00 5.46
N PHE A 210 11.90 1.89 6.18
CA PHE A 210 10.89 2.94 6.29
C PHE A 210 10.60 3.40 7.73
N ARG A 211 11.24 2.78 8.72
CA ARG A 211 10.88 2.95 10.14
C ARG A 211 12.04 3.39 11.01
N ASP A 212 13.25 2.96 10.67
CA ASP A 212 14.39 3.11 11.55
C ASP A 212 15.29 4.27 11.10
N ASP A 213 16.23 4.65 11.97
CA ASP A 213 17.27 5.62 11.63
C ASP A 213 18.25 5.06 10.58
N ALA A 214 19.03 5.96 9.97
CA ALA A 214 19.95 5.61 8.89
C ALA A 214 20.96 4.52 9.29
N GLU A 215 21.47 4.56 10.52
CA GLU A 215 22.43 3.58 11.01
C GLU A 215 21.80 2.18 11.11
N SER A 216 20.58 2.10 11.64
CA SER A 216 19.81 0.87 11.76
C SER A 216 19.46 0.27 10.40
N VAL A 217 19.01 1.09 9.44
CA VAL A 217 18.72 0.63 8.07
C VAL A 217 19.97 0.04 7.41
N ILE A 218 21.11 0.72 7.54
CA ILE A 218 22.38 0.27 6.98
C ILE A 218 22.83 -1.05 7.62
N ASP A 219 22.68 -1.19 8.93
CA ASP A 219 23.03 -2.43 9.63
C ASP A 219 22.13 -3.60 9.20
N ARG A 220 20.81 -3.39 9.09
CA ARG A 220 19.89 -4.43 8.58
C ARG A 220 20.20 -4.81 7.13
N CYS A 221 20.55 -3.84 6.29
CA CYS A 221 20.99 -4.13 4.93
C CYS A 221 22.26 -4.97 4.91
N ARG A 222 23.24 -4.65 5.77
CA ARG A 222 24.49 -5.39 5.92
C ARG A 222 24.25 -6.83 6.40
N GLU A 223 23.37 -7.03 7.38
CA GLU A 223 22.97 -8.36 7.87
C GLU A 223 22.36 -9.20 6.75
N ALA A 224 21.39 -8.64 6.01
CA ALA A 224 20.74 -9.32 4.90
C ALA A 224 21.73 -9.69 3.78
N ALA A 225 22.62 -8.77 3.39
CA ALA A 225 23.66 -9.06 2.41
C ALA A 225 24.63 -10.15 2.91
N SER A 226 24.99 -10.13 4.20
CA SER A 226 25.87 -11.14 4.79
C SER A 226 25.22 -12.53 4.79
N ALA A 227 23.94 -12.61 5.15
CA ALA A 227 23.18 -13.86 5.12
C ALA A 227 23.11 -14.44 3.69
N ALA A 228 22.77 -13.61 2.70
CA ALA A 228 22.69 -14.01 1.30
C ALA A 228 24.04 -14.51 0.76
N LEU A 229 25.12 -13.74 0.94
CA LEU A 229 26.43 -14.09 0.39
C LEU A 229 27.08 -15.28 1.09
N ASN A 230 26.86 -15.47 2.39
CA ASN A 230 27.30 -16.68 3.07
C ASN A 230 26.51 -17.90 2.59
N ALA A 231 25.18 -17.79 2.44
CA ALA A 231 24.35 -18.87 1.93
C ALA A 231 24.77 -19.33 0.53
N GLU A 232 25.08 -18.40 -0.37
CA GLU A 232 25.58 -18.71 -1.72
C GLU A 232 26.89 -19.53 -1.66
N ARG A 233 27.86 -19.10 -0.84
CA ARG A 233 29.17 -19.78 -0.71
C ARG A 233 29.05 -21.17 -0.06
N LEU A 234 28.23 -21.27 0.99
CA LEU A 234 27.98 -22.52 1.70
C LEU A 234 27.26 -23.52 0.80
N ASN A 235 26.22 -23.06 0.08
CA ASN A 235 25.48 -23.90 -0.86
C ASN A 235 26.34 -24.37 -2.04
N ALA A 236 27.30 -23.55 -2.48
CA ALA A 236 28.28 -23.94 -3.49
C ALA A 236 29.39 -24.88 -2.97
N GLY A 237 29.43 -25.20 -1.67
CA GLY A 237 30.42 -26.08 -1.06
C GLY A 237 31.83 -25.48 -1.03
N GLU A 238 31.96 -24.16 -1.07
CA GLU A 238 33.26 -23.48 -1.21
C GLU A 238 33.99 -23.27 0.12
N THR A 239 33.23 -23.29 1.23
CA THR A 239 33.73 -23.10 2.59
C THR A 239 32.67 -23.61 3.56
N ASP A 240 33.10 -24.09 4.72
CA ASP A 240 32.20 -24.38 5.86
C ASP A 240 32.15 -23.21 6.87
N LYS A 241 32.92 -22.15 6.62
CA LYS A 241 33.04 -20.99 7.50
C LYS A 241 32.26 -19.80 6.97
N VAL A 242 31.49 -19.20 7.88
CA VAL A 242 30.83 -17.90 7.71
C VAL A 242 31.87 -16.78 7.79
N ALA A 243 31.70 -15.73 7.00
CA ALA A 243 32.57 -14.56 6.98
C ALA A 243 31.78 -13.25 7.07
N ASP A 244 32.46 -12.17 7.45
CA ASP A 244 31.90 -10.82 7.48
C ASP A 244 31.74 -10.23 6.07
N LEU A 245 30.82 -9.28 5.88
CA LEU A 245 30.49 -8.71 4.57
C LEU A 245 31.69 -8.16 3.79
N SER A 246 32.65 -7.54 4.48
CA SER A 246 33.87 -7.00 3.87
C SER A 246 34.76 -8.10 3.28
N GLU A 247 34.84 -9.24 3.95
CA GLU A 247 35.57 -10.42 3.47
C GLU A 247 34.81 -11.14 2.36
N LEU A 248 33.48 -11.24 2.51
CA LEU A 248 32.60 -11.79 1.48
C LEU A 248 32.78 -11.04 0.17
N GLY A 249 32.72 -9.71 0.17
CA GLY A 249 32.92 -8.91 -1.03
C GLY A 249 34.24 -9.22 -1.75
N LYS A 250 35.36 -9.37 -1.01
CA LYS A 250 36.67 -9.74 -1.59
C LYS A 250 36.68 -11.16 -2.19
N SER A 251 35.92 -12.09 -1.62
CA SER A 251 35.89 -13.48 -2.10
C SER A 251 35.20 -13.65 -3.45
N PHE A 252 34.29 -12.74 -3.83
CA PHE A 252 33.57 -12.78 -5.11
C PHE A 252 34.29 -12.08 -6.26
N GLU A 253 35.27 -11.21 -5.98
CA GLU A 253 36.01 -10.46 -6.99
C GLU A 253 36.83 -11.35 -7.95
N PRO A 254 37.56 -12.39 -7.49
CA PRO A 254 38.25 -13.34 -8.38
C PRO A 254 37.33 -14.18 -9.27
N ARG A 255 36.01 -14.17 -9.01
CA ARG A 255 35.00 -14.97 -9.73
C ARG A 255 34.33 -14.21 -10.86
N GLY A 256 34.81 -13.01 -11.17
CA GLY A 256 34.20 -12.11 -12.15
C GLY A 256 32.90 -11.44 -11.68
N ARG A 257 32.45 -11.68 -10.44
CA ARG A 257 31.25 -11.03 -9.85
C ARG A 257 31.61 -9.67 -9.25
N TYR A 258 32.19 -8.79 -10.06
CA TYR A 258 32.74 -7.49 -9.62
C TYR A 258 31.68 -6.56 -9.04
N VAL A 259 30.51 -6.46 -9.67
CA VAL A 259 29.42 -5.58 -9.22
C VAL A 259 28.94 -5.99 -7.83
N LEU A 260 28.65 -7.27 -7.64
CA LEU A 260 28.30 -7.85 -6.34
C LEU A 260 29.39 -7.62 -5.29
N ALA A 261 30.66 -7.85 -5.64
CA ALA A 261 31.79 -7.64 -4.76
C ALA A 261 31.90 -6.18 -4.29
N LYS A 262 31.81 -5.21 -5.20
CA LYS A 262 31.86 -3.78 -4.86
C LYS A 262 30.63 -3.33 -4.09
N ALA A 263 29.44 -3.85 -4.41
CA ALA A 263 28.24 -3.53 -3.67
C ALA A 263 28.34 -3.95 -2.19
N ALA A 264 28.81 -5.17 -1.94
CA ALA A 264 29.06 -5.68 -0.59
C ALA A 264 30.13 -4.84 0.16
N GLN A 265 31.23 -4.47 -0.52
CA GLN A 265 32.29 -3.66 0.07
C GLN A 265 31.81 -2.24 0.42
N ILE A 266 31.05 -1.58 -0.45
CA ILE A 266 30.48 -0.25 -0.19
C ILE A 266 29.50 -0.33 0.99
N LEU A 267 28.63 -1.34 1.03
CA LEU A 267 27.69 -1.53 2.13
C LEU A 267 28.41 -1.76 3.48
N ALA A 268 29.50 -2.54 3.49
CA ALA A 268 30.33 -2.72 4.67
C ALA A 268 31.01 -1.41 5.13
N LEU A 269 31.42 -0.55 4.19
CA LEU A 269 31.98 0.76 4.49
C LEU A 269 30.94 1.71 5.08
N LEU A 270 29.72 1.73 4.54
CA LEU A 270 28.61 2.52 5.09
C LEU A 270 28.30 2.11 6.54
N HIS A 271 28.22 0.82 6.83
CA HIS A 271 28.02 0.34 8.20
C HIS A 271 29.15 0.79 9.15
N SER A 272 30.40 0.77 8.69
CA SER A 272 31.52 1.23 9.52
C SER A 272 31.43 2.71 9.91
N ARG A 273 30.73 3.54 9.13
CA ARG A 273 30.52 4.96 9.43
C ARG A 273 29.57 5.19 10.62
N GLY A 274 28.73 4.24 10.98
CA GLY A 274 27.90 4.34 12.21
C GLY A 274 28.73 4.26 13.49
N LYS A 275 29.89 3.59 13.44
CA LYS A 275 30.73 3.35 14.62
C LYS A 275 31.54 4.59 15.01
N ALA A 276 31.27 5.17 16.17
CA ALA A 276 31.97 6.33 16.70
C ALA A 276 33.51 6.20 16.69
N ALA A 277 34.05 5.01 16.99
CA ALA A 277 35.49 4.76 16.95
C ALA A 277 36.08 4.86 15.53
N GLU A 278 35.36 4.36 14.51
CA GLU A 278 35.79 4.47 13.12
C GLU A 278 35.60 5.89 12.57
N GLN A 279 34.58 6.63 13.05
CA GLN A 279 34.40 8.05 12.74
C GLN A 279 35.60 8.88 13.20
N MET A 280 36.04 8.71 14.46
CA MET A 280 37.22 9.39 14.99
C MET A 280 38.50 9.01 14.24
N LYS A 281 38.66 7.72 13.92
CA LYS A 281 39.85 7.20 13.23
C LYS A 281 39.98 7.70 11.79
N ARG A 282 38.87 7.85 11.06
CA ARG A 282 38.86 8.17 9.62
C ARG A 282 38.38 9.57 9.29
N GLY A 283 37.92 10.34 10.28
CA GLY A 283 37.32 11.67 10.07
C GLY A 283 36.01 11.61 9.29
N THR A 284 35.24 10.53 9.41
CA THR A 284 33.97 10.34 8.68
C THR A 284 32.78 10.84 9.46
N VAL A 285 31.79 11.39 8.76
CA VAL A 285 30.52 11.90 9.31
C VAL A 285 29.55 10.73 9.55
N PRO A 286 28.63 10.83 10.54
CA PRO A 286 27.57 9.84 10.75
C PRO A 286 26.72 9.61 9.49
N PRO A 287 26.13 8.41 9.32
CA PRO A 287 25.25 8.11 8.19
C PRO A 287 24.01 9.01 8.14
N THR A 288 23.61 9.37 6.93
CA THR A 288 22.41 10.15 6.63
C THR A 288 21.32 9.30 5.98
N GLU A 289 20.10 9.83 5.84
CA GLU A 289 19.02 9.15 5.10
C GLU A 289 19.43 8.78 3.67
N ALA A 290 20.23 9.62 2.99
CA ALA A 290 20.76 9.31 1.66
C ALA A 290 21.72 8.10 1.66
N ASP A 291 22.49 7.90 2.73
CA ASP A 291 23.32 6.71 2.90
C ASP A 291 22.47 5.45 3.12
N ALA A 292 21.33 5.58 3.81
CA ALA A 292 20.37 4.51 4.01
C ALA A 292 19.68 4.09 2.70
N GLU A 293 19.23 5.07 1.90
CA GLU A 293 18.70 4.82 0.55
C GLU A 293 19.73 4.11 -0.35
N ALA A 294 20.98 4.55 -0.29
CA ALA A 294 22.07 3.89 -1.02
C ALA A 294 22.29 2.45 -0.56
N ALA A 295 22.27 2.19 0.76
CA ALA A 295 22.42 0.85 1.32
C ALA A 295 21.32 -0.11 0.85
N ILE A 296 20.08 0.37 0.82
CA ILE A 296 18.93 -0.37 0.31
C ILE A 296 19.10 -0.69 -1.18
N ALA A 297 19.52 0.28 -2.00
CA ALA A 297 19.76 0.07 -3.43
C ALA A 297 20.89 -0.94 -3.69
N LEU A 298 21.96 -0.89 -2.89
CA LEU A 298 23.08 -1.84 -2.95
C LEU A 298 22.64 -3.26 -2.55
N LEU A 299 21.81 -3.40 -1.51
CA LEU A 299 21.24 -4.69 -1.13
C LEU A 299 20.39 -5.26 -2.27
N GLY A 300 19.54 -4.43 -2.88
CA GLY A 300 18.76 -4.85 -4.03
C GLY A 300 19.60 -5.27 -5.24
N LEU A 301 20.72 -4.59 -5.46
CA LEU A 301 21.69 -4.99 -6.50
C LEU A 301 22.33 -6.34 -6.20
N ILE A 302 22.71 -6.61 -4.95
CA ILE A 302 23.27 -7.91 -4.54
C ILE A 302 22.30 -9.05 -4.85
N TYR A 303 21.03 -8.92 -4.50
CA TYR A 303 20.02 -9.96 -4.78
C TYR A 303 19.79 -10.19 -6.29
N ARG A 304 19.85 -9.14 -7.10
CA ARG A 304 19.77 -9.25 -8.57
C ARG A 304 21.01 -9.93 -9.16
N GLU A 305 22.21 -9.59 -8.69
CA GLU A 305 23.47 -10.21 -9.14
C GLU A 305 23.58 -11.68 -8.74
N LEU A 306 22.91 -12.09 -7.64
CA LEU A 306 22.76 -13.49 -7.26
C LEU A 306 21.71 -14.23 -8.14
N GLY A 307 20.93 -13.50 -8.93
CA GLY A 307 19.86 -14.07 -9.76
C GLY A 307 18.64 -14.51 -8.96
N TRP A 308 18.44 -13.99 -7.74
CA TRP A 308 17.36 -14.44 -6.84
C TRP A 308 16.13 -13.55 -6.89
N ALA A 309 16.14 -12.47 -7.68
CA ALA A 309 15.12 -11.44 -7.60
C ALA A 309 14.74 -10.85 -8.96
N ARG A 310 13.51 -10.31 -9.03
CA ARG A 310 12.96 -9.61 -10.21
C ARG A 310 12.76 -8.11 -9.93
#